data_AF-A0A124IAM9-F1
#
_entry.id   AF-A0A124IAM9-F1
#
_cell.length_a   1.000
_cell.length_b   1.000
_cell.length_c   1.000
_cell.angle_alpha   90.00
_cell.angle_beta   90.00
_cell.angle_gamma   90.00
#
_symmetry.space_group_name_H-M   'P 1'
#
loop_
_entity.id
_entity.type
_entity.pdbx_description
1 polymer ?
#
loop_
_entity_poly.entity_id
_entity_poly.type
_entity_poly.pdbx_seq_one_letter_code
_entity_poly.pdbx_strand_id
1 'polypeptide(L)'
;MTAIHSRFSRAIRVGACAVLLGGALITVNGGPAYAQAAEIPGQLLGGWIAEDKSSHVEFEADGTYLYVQVGQQDYSEAGNFEVRQQEIQYAPDSATSQDQETAPPGPYSETWNITTRNDGTDQLVTQGSNDSWTFLEMDLSQCSSS
;
A
#
# COMPACT_ATOMS: atom_id res chain seq x y z
N MET A 1 -18.26 -28.51 -29.25
CA MET A 1 -19.08 -27.58 -28.47
C MET A 1 -18.19 -27.00 -27.38
N THR A 2 -17.43 -25.96 -27.75
CA THR A 2 -17.57 -24.55 -27.32
C THR A 2 -16.99 -24.29 -25.93
N ALA A 3 -15.80 -23.71 -25.93
CA ALA A 3 -15.06 -23.19 -24.79
C ALA A 3 -15.70 -21.90 -24.26
N ILE A 4 -15.57 -21.63 -22.96
CA ILE A 4 -15.68 -20.29 -22.40
C ILE A 4 -14.54 -20.11 -21.38
N HIS A 5 -13.45 -19.50 -21.85
CA HIS A 5 -12.46 -18.82 -21.01
C HIS A 5 -13.11 -17.53 -20.48
N SER A 6 -13.19 -17.35 -19.16
CA SER A 6 -13.48 -16.03 -18.59
C SER A 6 -12.17 -15.28 -18.37
N ARG A 7 -11.76 -14.53 -19.40
CA ARG A 7 -10.82 -13.40 -19.22
C ARG A 7 -11.63 -12.23 -18.66
N PHE A 8 -11.49 -11.92 -17.38
CA PHE A 8 -11.93 -10.62 -16.88
C PHE A 8 -10.83 -9.60 -17.16
N SER A 9 -11.08 -8.85 -18.21
CA SER A 9 -10.24 -7.81 -18.78
C SER A 9 -10.07 -6.63 -17.82
N ARG A 10 -8.81 -6.20 -17.67
CA ARG A 10 -8.37 -4.84 -17.32
C ARG A 10 -9.38 -3.78 -17.81
N ALA A 11 -9.99 -3.06 -16.88
CA ALA A 11 -10.75 -1.86 -17.21
C ALA A 11 -9.78 -0.68 -17.38
N ILE A 12 -9.63 -0.25 -18.63
CA ILE A 12 -8.96 0.96 -19.07
C ILE A 12 -9.83 2.16 -18.67
N ARG A 13 -9.30 3.15 -17.91
CA ARG A 13 -9.92 4.48 -17.80
C ARG A 13 -9.28 5.44 -18.80
N VAL A 14 -9.90 5.56 -19.98
CA VAL A 14 -9.71 6.72 -20.86
C VAL A 14 -10.64 7.84 -20.37
N GLY A 15 -10.11 9.06 -20.33
CA GLY A 15 -10.77 10.24 -19.79
C GLY A 15 -11.96 10.78 -20.58
N ALA A 16 -12.64 11.72 -19.93
CA ALA A 16 -13.57 12.65 -20.56
C ALA A 16 -13.42 14.02 -19.87
N CYS A 17 -12.83 14.98 -20.58
CA CYS A 17 -13.02 16.40 -20.32
C CYS A 17 -14.47 16.77 -20.69
N ALA A 18 -15.22 17.41 -19.79
CA ALA A 18 -16.30 18.35 -20.12
C ALA A 18 -16.74 19.11 -18.86
N VAL A 19 -16.30 20.35 -18.68
CA VAL A 19 -17.01 21.64 -18.93
C VAL A 19 -17.42 22.30 -17.60
N LEU A 20 -16.73 23.40 -17.30
CA LEU A 20 -17.08 24.42 -16.32
C LEU A 20 -18.40 25.10 -16.71
N LEU A 21 -19.29 25.36 -15.75
CA LEU A 21 -20.01 26.63 -15.58
C LEU A 21 -20.86 26.63 -14.29
N GLY A 22 -20.52 27.56 -13.39
CA GLY A 22 -21.50 28.42 -12.72
C GLY A 22 -22.09 27.96 -11.38
N GLY A 23 -21.73 28.67 -10.31
CA GLY A 23 -22.57 28.80 -9.11
C GLY A 23 -21.81 28.77 -7.79
N ALA A 24 -21.23 29.90 -7.37
CA ALA A 24 -20.75 30.06 -6.00
C ALA A 24 -21.93 30.19 -5.04
N LEU A 25 -22.01 29.30 -4.05
CA LEU A 25 -22.71 29.55 -2.79
C LEU A 25 -21.82 29.05 -1.65
N ILE A 26 -21.32 30.00 -0.88
CA ILE A 26 -20.55 29.77 0.34
C ILE A 26 -21.55 29.40 1.43
N THR A 27 -21.47 28.17 1.93
CA THR A 27 -22.02 27.82 3.25
C THR A 27 -20.88 27.23 4.07
N VAL A 28 -20.27 28.07 4.91
CA VAL A 28 -19.40 27.63 6.00
C VAL A 28 -20.29 26.98 7.07
N ASN A 29 -20.30 25.65 7.09
CA ASN A 29 -20.75 24.89 8.24
C ASN A 29 -19.65 23.88 8.56
N GLY A 30 -18.94 24.14 9.67
CA GLY A 30 -17.89 23.28 10.18
C GLY A 30 -18.47 21.94 10.62
N GLY A 31 -18.33 20.93 9.77
CA GLY A 31 -18.12 19.55 10.20
C GLY A 31 -16.62 19.26 10.18
N PRO A 32 -16.13 18.24 10.91
CA PRO A 32 -14.78 17.77 10.68
C PRO A 32 -14.69 17.44 9.18
N ALA A 33 -13.75 18.09 8.49
CA ALA A 33 -13.32 17.62 7.20
C ALA A 33 -12.76 16.22 7.47
N TYR A 34 -13.58 15.19 7.25
CA TYR A 34 -13.05 13.88 6.94
C TYR A 34 -12.14 14.15 5.76
N ALA A 35 -10.83 14.19 6.02
CA ALA A 35 -9.84 14.22 4.97
C ALA A 35 -10.31 13.17 3.97
N GLN A 36 -10.59 13.58 2.73
CA GLN A 36 -10.83 12.60 1.68
C GLN A 36 -9.61 11.69 1.75
N ALA A 37 -9.82 10.43 2.13
CA ALA A 37 -8.76 9.44 2.12
C ALA A 37 -8.08 9.60 0.76
N ALA A 38 -6.80 9.99 0.76
CA ALA A 38 -6.06 10.03 -0.48
C ALA A 38 -6.26 8.65 -1.11
N GLU A 39 -6.78 8.61 -2.34
CA GLU A 39 -7.22 7.37 -2.96
C GLU A 39 -6.03 6.41 -3.00
N ILE A 40 -6.01 5.42 -2.09
CA ILE A 40 -4.91 4.46 -1.99
C ILE A 40 -4.91 3.69 -3.30
N PRO A 41 -3.81 3.69 -4.07
CA PRO A 41 -3.76 2.96 -5.32
C PRO A 41 -4.03 1.49 -5.05
N GLY A 42 -5.05 0.92 -5.70
CA GLY A 42 -5.44 -0.48 -5.46
C GLY A 42 -4.33 -1.50 -5.73
N GLN A 43 -3.34 -1.11 -6.55
CA GLN A 43 -2.12 -1.90 -6.81
C GLN A 43 -1.18 -1.99 -5.62
N LEU A 44 -1.27 -1.11 -4.62
CA LEU A 44 -0.44 -1.12 -3.41
C LEU A 44 -1.05 -2.01 -2.30
N LEU A 45 -2.36 -2.22 -2.35
CA LEU A 45 -3.10 -2.96 -1.31
C LEU A 45 -2.73 -4.45 -1.31
N GLY A 46 -2.73 -5.04 -0.11
CA GLY A 46 -2.38 -6.44 0.11
C GLY A 46 -1.00 -6.64 0.73
N GLY A 47 -0.58 -7.91 0.79
CA GLY A 47 0.68 -8.33 1.39
C GLY A 47 1.84 -8.36 0.39
N TRP A 48 3.01 -7.95 0.84
CA TRP A 48 4.25 -7.90 0.09
C TRP A 48 5.37 -8.54 0.90
N ILE A 49 6.17 -9.42 0.29
CA ILE A 49 7.22 -10.16 0.98
C ILE A 49 8.57 -9.98 0.29
N ALA A 50 9.63 -9.80 1.07
CA ALA A 50 10.98 -9.77 0.54
C ALA A 50 11.33 -11.14 -0.09
N GLU A 51 12.18 -11.13 -1.13
CA GLU A 51 12.53 -12.36 -1.87
C GLU A 51 13.24 -13.39 -0.97
N ASP A 52 14.00 -12.93 0.02
CA ASP A 52 14.65 -13.77 1.04
C ASP A 52 13.73 -14.15 2.22
N LYS A 53 12.48 -13.66 2.19
CA LYS A 53 11.43 -13.86 3.22
C LYS A 53 11.80 -13.33 4.60
N SER A 54 12.77 -12.42 4.68
CA SER A 54 13.19 -11.79 5.92
C SER A 54 12.26 -10.67 6.36
N SER A 55 11.48 -10.09 5.45
CA SER A 55 10.51 -9.03 5.78
C SER A 55 9.21 -9.12 4.97
N HIS A 56 8.17 -8.55 5.56
CA HIS A 56 6.80 -8.53 5.08
C HIS A 56 6.17 -7.16 5.39
N VAL A 57 5.41 -6.61 4.44
CA VAL A 57 4.57 -5.43 4.66
C VAL A 57 3.17 -5.68 4.10
N GLU A 58 2.15 -5.29 4.84
CA GLU A 58 0.75 -5.36 4.41
C GLU A 58 0.11 -3.98 4.45
N PHE A 59 -0.59 -3.62 3.38
CA PHE A 59 -1.32 -2.36 3.25
C PHE A 59 -2.82 -2.62 3.15
N GLU A 60 -3.59 -2.09 4.09
CA GLU A 60 -5.04 -2.24 4.11
C GLU A 60 -5.76 -1.04 3.47
N ALA A 61 -6.99 -1.30 2.98
CA ALA A 61 -7.80 -0.29 2.31
C ALA A 61 -8.30 0.83 3.26
N ASP A 62 -8.23 0.61 4.57
CA ASP A 62 -8.60 1.59 5.60
C ASP A 62 -7.46 2.56 5.96
N GLY A 63 -6.28 2.40 5.35
CA GLY A 63 -5.11 3.22 5.61
C GLY A 63 -4.24 2.70 6.76
N THR A 64 -4.42 1.46 7.21
CA THR A 64 -3.53 0.82 8.17
C THR A 64 -2.46 -0.04 7.48
N TYR A 65 -1.31 -0.19 8.13
CA TYR A 65 -0.24 -1.07 7.65
C TYR A 65 0.38 -1.87 8.79
N LEU A 66 1.01 -2.99 8.41
CA LEU A 66 1.84 -3.81 9.28
C LEU A 66 3.15 -4.12 8.55
N TYR A 67 4.29 -3.84 9.20
CA TYR A 67 5.61 -4.28 8.78
C TYR A 67 6.17 -5.28 9.79
N VAL A 68 6.76 -6.35 9.28
CA VAL A 68 7.44 -7.38 10.07
C VAL A 68 8.76 -7.73 9.41
N GLN A 69 9.81 -7.82 10.22
CA GLN A 69 11.13 -8.32 9.85
C GLN A 69 11.54 -9.43 10.81
N VAL A 70 11.97 -10.56 10.27
CA VAL A 70 12.44 -11.74 10.98
C VAL A 70 13.91 -11.99 10.61
N GLY A 71 14.79 -12.12 11.60
CA GLY A 71 16.21 -12.34 11.34
C GLY A 71 17.11 -12.16 12.55
N GLN A 72 18.24 -11.45 12.37
CA GLN A 72 19.18 -11.20 13.48
C GLN A 72 18.58 -10.32 14.58
N GLN A 73 17.66 -9.43 14.19
CA GLN A 73 16.86 -8.62 15.09
C GLN A 73 15.43 -8.65 14.57
N ASP A 74 14.57 -9.41 15.24
CA ASP A 74 13.15 -9.41 14.95
C ASP A 74 12.59 -8.03 15.30
N TYR A 75 11.83 -7.48 14.37
CA TYR A 75 11.24 -6.16 14.48
C TYR A 75 9.87 -6.16 13.82
N SER A 76 8.91 -5.49 14.43
CA SER A 76 7.64 -5.18 13.79
C SER A 76 7.19 -3.78 14.14
N GLU A 77 6.47 -3.16 13.21
CA GLU A 77 5.77 -1.92 13.44
C GLU A 77 4.42 -1.94 12.75
N ALA A 78 3.48 -1.19 13.30
CA ALA A 78 2.18 -0.98 12.69
C ALA A 78 1.75 0.46 12.91
N GLY A 79 0.77 0.89 12.13
CA GLY A 79 0.19 2.21 12.26
C GLY A 79 -0.65 2.59 11.05
N ASN A 80 -0.68 3.89 10.78
CA ASN A 80 -1.44 4.43 9.66
C ASN A 80 -0.50 4.85 8.53
N PHE A 81 -0.99 4.80 7.29
CA PHE A 81 -0.31 5.33 6.12
C PHE A 81 -1.23 6.17 5.25
N GLU A 82 -0.65 7.13 4.53
CA GLU A 82 -1.30 7.86 3.46
C GLU A 82 -0.45 7.79 2.19
N VAL A 83 -1.09 7.76 1.02
CA VAL A 83 -0.38 7.86 -0.26
C VAL A 83 -0.54 9.26 -0.83
N ARG A 84 0.59 9.92 -1.11
CA ARG A 84 0.61 11.23 -1.76
C ARG A 84 1.46 11.14 -3.02
N GLN A 85 0.79 11.07 -4.17
CA GLN A 85 1.46 10.85 -5.47
C GLN A 85 2.28 9.55 -5.43
N GLN A 86 3.61 9.64 -5.50
CA GLN A 86 4.54 8.51 -5.51
C GLN A 86 5.23 8.31 -4.15
N GLU A 87 4.69 8.89 -3.08
CA GLU A 87 5.19 8.75 -1.71
C GLU A 87 4.16 8.06 -0.81
N ILE A 88 4.65 7.19 0.06
CA ILE A 88 3.92 6.63 1.20
C ILE A 88 4.38 7.39 2.44
N GLN A 89 3.44 7.94 3.20
CA GLN A 89 3.71 8.60 4.47
C GLN A 89 3.24 7.68 5.60
N TYR A 90 4.16 7.22 6.42
CA TYR A 90 3.92 6.33 7.54
C TYR A 90 3.82 7.12 8.85
N ALA A 91 2.85 6.74 9.67
CA ALA A 91 2.67 7.20 11.04
C ALA A 91 2.58 5.98 11.97
N PRO A 92 3.73 5.44 12.41
CA PRO A 92 3.78 4.29 13.32
C PRO A 92 3.12 4.62 14.66
N ASP A 93 2.30 3.71 15.19
CA ASP A 93 1.68 3.81 16.51
C ASP A 93 2.20 2.76 17.51
N SER A 94 2.83 1.71 16.99
CA SER A 94 3.35 0.59 17.75
C SER A 94 4.62 0.05 17.10
N ALA A 95 5.57 -0.36 17.93
CA ALA A 95 6.79 -1.03 17.50
C ALA A 95 7.22 -2.07 18.53
N THR A 96 7.59 -3.25 18.06
CA THR A 96 8.09 -4.36 18.88
C THR A 96 9.46 -4.79 18.36
N SER A 97 10.42 -5.05 19.25
CA SER A 97 11.70 -5.67 18.91
C SER A 97 11.98 -6.84 19.83
N GLN A 98 12.35 -8.00 19.28
CA GLN A 98 12.64 -9.22 20.06
C GLN A 98 11.54 -9.52 21.12
N ASP A 99 10.28 -9.41 20.72
CA ASP A 99 9.09 -9.57 21.57
C ASP A 99 8.93 -8.54 22.71
N GLN A 100 9.65 -7.40 22.65
CA GLN A 100 9.54 -6.31 23.62
C GLN A 100 8.94 -5.07 22.97
N GLU A 101 7.99 -4.45 23.65
CA GLU A 101 7.44 -3.15 23.25
C GLU A 101 8.54 -2.08 23.28
N THR A 102 8.58 -1.25 22.24
CA THR A 102 9.54 -0.16 22.09
C THR A 102 8.81 1.12 21.71
N ALA A 103 9.49 2.26 21.87
CA ALA A 103 8.94 3.52 21.37
C ALA A 103 8.79 3.42 19.83
N PRO A 104 7.62 3.76 19.26
CA PRO A 104 7.44 3.77 17.81
C PRO A 104 8.42 4.75 17.16
N PRO A 105 8.92 4.45 15.95
CA PRO A 105 9.66 5.44 15.19
C PRO A 105 8.80 6.69 14.92
N GLY A 106 9.46 7.83 14.74
CA GLY A 106 8.77 9.03 14.30
C GLY A 106 8.20 8.86 12.88
N PRO A 107 7.21 9.68 12.47
CA PRO A 107 6.67 9.62 11.12
C PRO A 107 7.76 9.74 10.06
N TYR A 108 7.63 8.96 9.00
CA TYR A 108 8.60 8.90 7.91
C TYR A 108 7.91 8.69 6.57
N SER A 109 8.66 8.88 5.48
CA SER A 109 8.12 8.73 4.13
C SER A 109 9.09 8.01 3.22
N GLU A 110 8.53 7.26 2.28
CA GLU A 110 9.28 6.55 1.26
C GLU A 110 8.69 6.83 -0.11
N THR A 111 9.53 6.94 -1.13
CA THR A 111 9.03 6.84 -2.50
C THR A 111 8.78 5.36 -2.83
N TRP A 112 7.76 5.08 -3.64
CA TRP A 112 7.38 3.71 -3.98
C TRP A 112 7.22 3.53 -5.48
N ASN A 113 7.38 2.31 -6.00
CA ASN A 113 7.11 1.99 -7.40
C ASN A 113 6.74 0.51 -7.53
N ILE A 114 5.74 0.19 -8.36
CA ILE A 114 5.33 -1.18 -8.64
C ILE A 114 5.60 -1.52 -10.11
N THR A 115 6.28 -2.64 -10.35
CA THR A 115 6.54 -3.18 -11.69
C THR A 115 6.20 -4.66 -11.76
N THR A 116 5.48 -5.05 -12.81
CA THR A 116 5.22 -6.46 -13.10
C THR A 116 6.46 -7.13 -13.71
N ARG A 117 6.93 -8.21 -13.10
CA ARG A 117 8.04 -9.04 -13.60
C ARG A 117 7.63 -9.87 -14.81
N ASN A 118 8.62 -10.46 -15.49
CA ASN A 118 8.38 -11.36 -16.63
C ASN A 118 7.59 -12.63 -16.25
N ASP A 119 7.62 -13.03 -14.98
CA ASP A 119 6.87 -14.16 -14.44
C ASP A 119 5.42 -13.79 -14.06
N GLY A 120 5.03 -12.51 -14.23
CA GLY A 120 3.70 -12.01 -13.92
C GLY A 120 3.50 -11.56 -12.46
N THR A 121 4.51 -11.71 -11.61
CA THR A 121 4.47 -11.26 -10.21
C THR A 121 4.73 -9.76 -10.14
N ASP A 122 3.91 -9.02 -9.41
CA ASP A 122 4.17 -7.62 -9.14
C ASP A 122 5.29 -7.45 -8.09
N GLN A 123 6.17 -6.48 -8.33
CA GLN A 123 7.30 -6.14 -7.48
C GLN A 123 7.12 -4.70 -6.99
N LEU A 124 7.07 -4.53 -5.66
CA LEU A 124 7.09 -3.23 -4.99
C LEU A 124 8.53 -2.88 -4.62
N VAL A 125 8.97 -1.70 -5.02
CA VAL A 125 10.24 -1.10 -4.57
C VAL A 125 9.90 0.12 -3.74
N THR A 126 10.40 0.18 -2.51
CA THR A 126 10.36 1.39 -1.68
C THR A 126 11.77 1.95 -1.51
N GLN A 127 11.88 3.28 -1.40
CA GLN A 127 13.14 3.99 -1.24
C GLN A 127 12.96 5.06 -0.16
N GLY A 128 13.60 4.81 0.99
CA GLY A 128 13.76 5.75 2.08
C GLY A 128 14.98 6.64 1.86
N SER A 129 15.35 7.40 2.90
CA SER A 129 16.49 8.33 2.81
C SER A 129 17.85 7.63 2.80
N ASN A 130 17.95 6.43 3.39
CA ASN A 130 19.22 5.72 3.57
C ASN A 130 19.17 4.26 3.08
N ASP A 131 18.01 3.81 2.61
CA ASP A 131 17.70 2.41 2.37
C ASP A 131 16.70 2.26 1.22
N SER A 132 16.66 1.07 0.67
CA SER A 132 15.67 0.68 -0.34
C SER A 132 15.31 -0.78 -0.14
N TRP A 133 14.03 -1.06 -0.23
CA TRP A 133 13.47 -2.38 -0.05
C TRP A 133 12.79 -2.83 -1.34
N THR A 134 12.83 -4.13 -1.58
CA THR A 134 12.17 -4.76 -2.73
C THR A 134 11.35 -5.94 -2.23
N PHE A 135 10.07 -5.89 -2.51
CA PHE A 135 9.09 -6.90 -2.12
C PHE A 135 8.38 -7.46 -3.36
N LEU A 136 7.88 -8.67 -3.23
CA LEU A 136 7.05 -9.35 -4.22
C LEU A 136 5.64 -9.47 -3.66
N GLU A 137 4.64 -9.24 -4.51
CA GLU A 137 3.24 -9.41 -4.14
C GLU A 137 3.00 -10.84 -3.62
N MET A 138 2.34 -10.95 -2.47
CA MET A 138 1.90 -12.23 -1.94
C MET A 138 0.59 -12.62 -2.60
N ASP A 139 0.67 -13.54 -3.57
CA ASP A 139 -0.51 -14.17 -4.15
C ASP A 139 -1.17 -15.13 -3.14
N LEU A 140 -2.07 -14.58 -2.31
CA LEU A 140 -2.85 -15.35 -1.34
C LEU A 140 -3.83 -16.33 -2.00
N SER A 141 -4.08 -16.24 -3.31
CA SER A 141 -4.93 -17.20 -4.01
C SER A 141 -4.31 -18.60 -4.06
N GLN A 142 -2.98 -18.71 -3.93
CA GLN A 142 -2.28 -19.99 -3.90
C GLN A 142 -2.33 -20.70 -2.54
N CYS A 143 -2.77 -20.03 -1.48
CA CYS A 143 -2.99 -20.65 -0.18
C CYS A 143 -4.34 -21.40 -0.09
N SER A 144 -5.18 -21.34 -1.12
CA SER A 144 -6.51 -21.97 -1.13
C SER A 144 -6.51 -23.47 -1.53
N SER A 145 -5.36 -24.01 -1.94
CA SER A 145 -5.21 -25.43 -2.26
C SER A 145 -4.65 -26.22 -1.08
N SER A 146 -5.51 -26.55 -0.12
CA SER A 146 -5.27 -27.62 0.87
C SER A 146 -6.56 -28.38 1.15
#